data_AF-A0A968PCL9-F1
#
_entry.id   AF-A0A968PCL9-F1
#
_cell.length_a   1.000
_cell.length_b   1.000
_cell.length_c   1.000
_cell.angle_alpha   90.00
_cell.angle_beta   90.00
_cell.angle_gamma   90.00
#
_symmetry.space_group_name_H-M   'P 1'
#
loop_
_entity.id
_entity.type
_entity.pdbx_description
1 polymer ?
#
loop_
_entity_poly.entity_id
_entity_poly.type
_entity_poly.pdbx_seq_one_letter_code
_entity_poly.pdbx_strand_id
1 'polypeptide(L)'
;MQNPSSEIPGMPTGEPIYPNAEYIVIIGGDEIIPFYRVPDLATVANELEYLPYLQQAIDPATGVIDRNSAIGGALAFGTYLTDDLYGDADSYELSYHPLFVPDLGVGRLVETPIEILAYFDQYLTGDALLTINAAETPDTRALATGYDFLQDQAFALQSAFESIGFQPNDRISLLATDDWNADDLTDVWFDGQFADLTTPFSYTVKSPFYLQSVNAHYDHWQAIPAVEEEGTVLADSILQATSASAADRYFTNRICYTVGCHGGLNIDATAIASGANPIYAADFPQAVLKQGGIWIGNTGYGYGDADLVGYGERMTIFFTEELGRDVRDPIYDTYIGQSVGTALHAPSSAISAMPPQWTYTISRP
;
A
#
# COMPACT_ATOMS: atom_id res chain seq x y z
N MET A 1 -10.83 29.96 35.54
CA MET A 1 -10.45 28.84 36.41
C MET A 1 -9.40 28.07 35.65
N GLN A 2 -8.14 28.17 36.10
CA GLN A 2 -6.99 27.50 35.48
C GLN A 2 -7.13 26.00 35.65
N ASN A 3 -6.92 25.27 34.56
CA ASN A 3 -6.80 23.83 34.53
C ASN A 3 -5.53 23.43 35.30
N PRO A 4 -5.60 22.64 36.39
CA PRO A 4 -4.41 22.16 37.05
C PRO A 4 -3.82 21.03 36.20
N SER A 5 -2.74 21.34 35.48
CA SER A 5 -1.81 20.35 34.94
C SER A 5 -1.28 19.51 36.09
N SER A 6 -1.78 18.28 36.25
CA SER A 6 -1.10 17.28 37.06
C SER A 6 0.01 16.65 36.23
N GLU A 7 1.11 17.40 36.08
CA GLU A 7 2.39 16.81 35.70
C GLU A 7 2.77 15.81 36.80
N ILE A 8 2.93 14.54 36.41
CA ILE A 8 3.50 13.50 37.27
C ILE A 8 4.98 13.87 37.47
N PRO A 9 5.44 14.12 38.71
CA PRO A 9 6.83 14.52 38.94
C PRO A 9 7.79 13.39 38.55
N GLY A 10 8.56 13.59 37.48
CA GLY A 10 9.63 12.68 37.05
C GLY A 10 9.55 12.16 35.62
N MET A 11 8.52 12.50 34.82
CA MET A 11 8.62 12.32 33.37
C MET A 11 9.58 13.37 32.79
N PRO A 12 10.58 12.99 31.98
CA PRO A 12 11.37 13.94 31.23
C PRO A 12 10.42 14.77 30.36
N THR A 13 10.50 16.10 30.45
CA THR A 13 9.88 17.01 29.46
C THR A 13 10.39 16.60 28.09
N GLY A 14 9.47 16.25 27.19
CA GLY A 14 9.71 15.49 25.96
C GLY A 14 10.79 16.09 25.04
N GLU A 15 12.01 15.58 25.19
CA GLU A 15 12.88 15.44 24.03
C GLU A 15 12.63 14.07 23.41
N PRO A 16 12.53 13.98 22.06
CA PRO A 16 12.38 12.69 21.41
C PRO A 16 13.54 11.78 21.82
N ILE A 17 13.20 10.57 22.30
CA ILE A 17 14.16 9.57 22.82
C ILE A 17 15.16 9.16 21.71
N TYR A 18 14.83 9.42 20.44
CA TYR A 18 15.66 9.18 19.26
C TYR A 18 15.60 10.39 18.30
N PRO A 19 16.37 11.48 18.55
CA PRO A 19 16.22 12.74 17.79
C PRO A 19 16.68 12.66 16.33
N ASN A 20 17.36 11.58 15.94
CA ASN A 20 17.84 11.33 14.58
C ASN A 20 17.15 10.12 13.94
N ALA A 21 16.11 9.56 14.56
CA ALA A 21 15.33 8.52 13.90
C ALA A 21 14.56 9.16 12.75
N GLU A 22 14.53 8.49 11.60
CA GLU A 22 13.74 8.89 10.42
C GLU A 22 12.71 7.82 10.04
N TYR A 23 12.96 6.56 10.44
CA TYR A 23 12.15 5.41 10.02
C TYR A 23 11.90 4.43 11.17
N ILE A 24 10.75 3.76 11.12
CA ILE A 24 10.40 2.61 11.96
C ILE A 24 10.09 1.43 11.04
N VAL A 25 10.73 0.29 11.28
CA VAL A 25 10.43 -0.97 10.61
C VAL A 25 9.84 -1.96 11.61
N ILE A 26 8.59 -2.31 11.38
CA ILE A 26 7.83 -3.31 12.11
C ILE A 26 8.03 -4.65 11.40
N ILE A 27 8.33 -5.70 12.17
CA ILE A 27 8.55 -7.05 11.62
C ILE A 27 7.53 -7.99 12.27
N GLY A 28 6.62 -8.51 11.45
CA GLY A 28 5.52 -9.39 11.86
C GLY A 28 4.16 -8.82 11.49
N GLY A 29 3.18 -9.72 11.37
CA GLY A 29 1.78 -9.38 11.15
C GLY A 29 1.09 -8.85 12.40
N ASP A 30 -0.22 -8.64 12.25
CA ASP A 30 -1.10 -8.06 13.26
C ASP A 30 -1.16 -8.88 14.57
N GLU A 31 -1.06 -10.20 14.48
CA GLU A 31 -1.06 -11.10 15.63
C GLU A 31 0.23 -11.01 16.49
N ILE A 32 1.28 -10.36 15.98
CA ILE A 32 2.58 -10.21 16.67
C ILE A 32 2.79 -8.78 17.16
N ILE A 33 2.69 -7.80 16.25
CA ILE A 33 2.72 -6.37 16.56
C ILE A 33 1.42 -5.79 16.01
N PRO A 34 0.40 -5.56 16.85
CA PRO A 34 -0.91 -5.17 16.37
C PRO A 34 -0.89 -3.83 15.65
N PHE A 35 -1.61 -3.70 14.55
CA PHE A 35 -1.99 -2.38 14.06
C PHE A 35 -2.77 -1.61 15.14
N TYR A 36 -2.75 -0.29 15.11
CA TYR A 36 -3.71 0.47 15.88
C TYR A 36 -5.08 0.42 15.20
N ARG A 37 -6.14 0.19 15.99
CA ARG A 37 -7.53 0.12 15.50
C ARG A 37 -8.16 1.49 15.62
N VAL A 38 -8.51 2.10 14.49
CA VAL A 38 -9.22 3.37 14.46
C VAL A 38 -10.69 3.12 14.12
N PRO A 39 -11.65 3.57 14.95
CA PRO A 39 -13.07 3.46 14.60
C PRO A 39 -13.39 4.14 13.28
N ASP A 40 -14.04 3.41 12.39
CA ASP A 40 -14.57 3.95 11.15
C ASP A 40 -15.87 4.70 11.44
N LEU A 41 -15.86 6.02 11.21
CA LEU A 41 -17.02 6.89 11.38
C LEU A 41 -17.69 7.27 10.06
N ALA A 42 -17.24 6.70 8.94
CA ALA A 42 -17.85 6.89 7.63
C ALA A 42 -19.29 6.38 7.63
N THR A 43 -20.15 7.05 6.87
CA THR A 43 -21.58 6.69 6.77
C THR A 43 -21.92 5.88 5.53
N VAL A 44 -20.94 5.71 4.64
CA VAL A 44 -21.00 4.96 3.38
C VAL A 44 -19.74 4.14 3.32
N ALA A 45 -19.83 2.86 2.92
CA ALA A 45 -18.68 1.96 2.85
C ALA A 45 -17.92 1.89 4.18
N ASN A 46 -18.66 1.73 5.28
CA ASN A 46 -18.06 1.63 6.61
C ASN A 46 -17.45 0.23 6.83
N GLU A 47 -16.34 0.13 7.56
CA GLU A 47 -15.69 -1.15 7.90
C GLU A 47 -16.63 -2.19 8.55
N LEU A 48 -17.69 -1.76 9.25
CA LEU A 48 -18.72 -2.66 9.75
C LEU A 48 -19.41 -3.49 8.66
N GLU A 49 -19.32 -3.09 7.40
CA GLU A 49 -19.93 -3.75 6.26
C GLU A 49 -19.07 -4.89 5.70
N TYR A 50 -17.75 -4.88 5.93
CA TYR A 50 -16.84 -5.82 5.23
C TYR A 50 -17.04 -7.28 5.66
N LEU A 51 -17.06 -7.57 6.96
CA LEU A 51 -17.36 -8.94 7.44
C LEU A 51 -18.73 -9.45 6.99
N PRO A 52 -19.84 -8.67 7.13
CA PRO A 52 -21.12 -9.03 6.57
C PRO A 52 -21.09 -9.31 5.07
N TYR A 53 -20.35 -8.52 4.29
CA TYR A 53 -20.17 -8.72 2.86
C TYR A 53 -19.46 -10.05 2.57
N LEU A 54 -18.30 -10.31 3.20
CA LEU A 54 -17.56 -11.56 3.04
C LEU A 54 -18.43 -12.79 3.37
N GLN A 55 -19.22 -12.70 4.44
CA GLN A 55 -20.12 -13.77 4.86
C GLN A 55 -21.33 -13.94 3.93
N GLN A 56 -21.87 -12.88 3.32
CA GLN A 56 -23.12 -12.99 2.56
C GLN A 56 -22.89 -13.18 1.07
N ALA A 57 -21.92 -12.48 0.51
CA ALA A 57 -21.65 -12.43 -0.91
C ALA A 57 -20.52 -13.38 -1.34
N ILE A 58 -19.48 -13.54 -0.52
CA ILE A 58 -18.26 -14.27 -0.91
C ILE A 58 -18.31 -15.74 -0.49
N ASP A 59 -18.41 -16.03 0.81
CA ASP A 59 -18.49 -17.41 1.31
C ASP A 59 -19.51 -17.56 2.45
N PRO A 60 -20.79 -17.85 2.13
CA PRO A 60 -21.84 -18.12 3.10
C PRO A 60 -21.61 -19.29 4.04
N ALA A 61 -20.74 -20.24 3.68
CA ALA A 61 -20.51 -21.42 4.51
C ALA A 61 -19.51 -21.13 5.63
N THR A 62 -18.52 -20.29 5.36
CA THR A 62 -17.35 -20.12 6.25
C THR A 62 -17.18 -18.71 6.79
N GLY A 63 -17.68 -17.69 6.07
CA GLY A 63 -17.50 -16.29 6.43
C GLY A 63 -16.15 -15.70 6.01
N VAL A 64 -15.30 -16.46 5.31
CA VAL A 64 -13.93 -16.11 4.87
C VAL A 64 -12.95 -15.90 6.04
N ILE A 65 -13.23 -14.96 6.94
CA ILE A 65 -12.38 -14.58 8.07
C ILE A 65 -12.99 -15.13 9.37
N ASP A 66 -12.18 -15.77 10.22
CA ASP A 66 -12.60 -16.14 11.57
C ASP A 66 -12.82 -14.86 12.39
N ARG A 67 -14.06 -14.62 12.78
CA ARG A 67 -14.46 -13.47 13.60
C ARG A 67 -13.72 -13.38 14.94
N ASN A 68 -13.12 -14.46 15.42
CA ASN A 68 -12.36 -14.50 16.68
C ASN A 68 -10.85 -14.23 16.51
N SER A 69 -10.35 -14.11 15.27
CA SER A 69 -8.98 -13.64 15.00
C SER A 69 -8.82 -12.16 15.36
N ALA A 70 -7.58 -11.66 15.47
CA ALA A 70 -7.33 -10.25 15.79
C ALA A 70 -7.95 -9.30 14.75
N ILE A 71 -7.89 -9.67 13.48
CA ILE A 71 -8.45 -8.91 12.37
C ILE A 71 -9.97 -9.07 12.26
N GLY A 72 -10.49 -10.29 12.47
CA GLY A 72 -11.93 -10.52 12.55
C GLY A 72 -12.58 -9.75 13.69
N GLY A 73 -11.89 -9.61 14.82
CA GLY A 73 -12.27 -8.74 15.92
C GLY A 73 -12.31 -7.27 15.50
N ALA A 74 -11.24 -6.76 14.88
CA ALA A 74 -11.16 -5.37 14.40
C ALA A 74 -12.31 -5.01 13.44
N LEU A 75 -12.52 -5.83 12.41
CA LEU A 75 -13.61 -5.64 11.45
C LEU A 75 -14.99 -5.72 12.13
N ALA A 76 -15.18 -6.62 13.11
CA ALA A 76 -16.44 -6.74 13.84
C ALA A 76 -16.77 -5.53 14.72
N PHE A 77 -15.76 -4.73 15.09
CA PHE A 77 -15.92 -3.46 15.80
C PHE A 77 -15.95 -2.25 14.85
N GLY A 78 -15.84 -2.46 13.53
CA GLY A 78 -15.89 -1.38 12.56
C GLY A 78 -14.65 -0.50 12.62
N THR A 79 -13.47 -1.10 12.71
CA THR A 79 -12.22 -0.34 12.79
C THR A 79 -11.35 -0.64 11.59
N TYR A 80 -10.73 0.39 11.03
CA TYR A 80 -9.62 0.25 10.08
C TYR A 80 -8.28 0.23 10.83
N LEU A 81 -7.22 -0.25 10.17
CA LEU A 81 -5.96 -0.65 10.80
C LEU A 81 -4.80 0.26 10.40
N THR A 82 -4.15 0.96 11.34
CA THR A 82 -2.99 1.84 11.07
C THR A 82 -1.71 1.45 11.78
N ASP A 83 -0.58 1.67 11.12
CA ASP A 83 0.73 1.71 11.78
C ASP A 83 1.20 3.13 12.09
N ASP A 84 0.46 4.16 11.66
CA ASP A 84 0.86 5.56 11.80
C ASP A 84 1.06 5.98 13.25
N LEU A 85 0.34 5.34 14.19
CA LEU A 85 0.55 5.49 15.63
C LEU A 85 2.03 5.33 16.02
N TYR A 86 2.73 4.38 15.40
CA TYR A 86 4.10 4.07 15.77
C TYR A 86 5.06 5.20 15.39
N GLY A 87 4.76 5.92 14.32
CA GLY A 87 5.57 7.02 13.82
C GLY A 87 5.14 8.41 14.30
N ASP A 88 3.98 8.53 14.95
CA ASP A 88 3.44 9.81 15.44
C ASP A 88 3.62 9.95 16.95
N ALA A 89 4.46 10.90 17.37
CA ALA A 89 4.69 11.16 18.79
C ALA A 89 3.58 12.01 19.43
N ASP A 90 2.86 12.81 18.65
CA ASP A 90 1.95 13.87 19.09
C ASP A 90 0.67 13.91 18.22
N SER A 91 -0.15 12.87 18.31
CA SER A 91 -1.38 12.75 17.51
C SER A 91 -2.36 13.90 17.72
N TYR A 92 -3.05 14.30 16.65
CA TYR A 92 -4.10 15.31 16.71
C TYR A 92 -5.42 14.68 17.19
N GLU A 93 -5.99 15.19 18.27
CA GLU A 93 -7.34 14.78 18.70
C GLU A 93 -8.39 15.40 17.76
N LEU A 94 -9.02 14.58 16.92
CA LEU A 94 -10.31 14.92 16.31
C LEU A 94 -11.43 14.58 17.30
N SER A 95 -12.62 15.16 17.12
CA SER A 95 -13.70 15.10 18.13
C SER A 95 -14.13 13.69 18.56
N TYR A 96 -13.75 12.63 17.84
CA TYR A 96 -14.16 11.25 18.11
C TYR A 96 -13.06 10.18 17.92
N HIS A 97 -11.89 10.55 17.40
CA HIS A 97 -10.75 9.63 17.22
C HIS A 97 -9.44 10.43 17.03
N PRO A 98 -8.27 9.82 17.27
CA PRO A 98 -7.00 10.44 16.89
C PRO A 98 -6.85 10.49 15.36
N LEU A 99 -6.22 11.56 14.88
CA LEU A 99 -5.60 11.62 13.57
C LEU A 99 -4.10 11.46 13.77
N PHE A 100 -3.55 10.39 13.20
CA PHE A 100 -2.12 10.16 13.18
C PHE A 100 -1.48 10.80 11.94
N VAL A 101 -0.47 11.63 12.15
CA VAL A 101 0.38 12.20 11.11
C VAL A 101 1.82 11.84 11.48
N PRO A 102 2.34 10.70 11.01
CA PRO A 102 3.63 10.17 11.46
C PRO A 102 4.77 11.16 11.25
N ASP A 103 5.59 11.44 12.26
CA ASP A 103 6.85 12.17 12.13
C ASP A 103 7.96 11.29 11.50
N LEU A 104 7.83 9.97 11.66
CA LEU A 104 8.74 8.95 11.16
C LEU A 104 8.09 8.15 10.04
N GLY A 105 8.86 7.79 9.01
CA GLY A 105 8.40 6.86 7.98
C GLY A 105 8.21 5.47 8.58
N VAL A 106 6.98 4.95 8.59
CA VAL A 106 6.68 3.63 9.15
C VAL A 106 6.57 2.59 8.04
N GLY A 107 7.14 1.41 8.25
CA GLY A 107 7.01 0.26 7.35
C GLY A 107 6.81 -1.03 8.13
N ARG A 108 6.04 -1.97 7.59
CA ARG A 108 5.78 -3.30 8.12
C ARG A 108 6.16 -4.41 7.13
N LEU A 109 6.97 -5.36 7.60
CA LEU A 109 7.31 -6.59 6.89
C LEU A 109 6.43 -7.76 7.36
N VAL A 110 5.67 -8.35 6.44
CA VAL A 110 4.79 -9.52 6.64
C VAL A 110 5.06 -10.57 5.55
N GLU A 111 4.85 -11.86 5.74
CA GLU A 111 4.19 -12.48 6.88
C GLU A 111 5.03 -13.59 7.49
N THR A 112 5.56 -14.50 6.67
CA THR A 112 6.35 -15.63 7.19
C THR A 112 7.82 -15.26 7.40
N PRO A 113 8.53 -15.91 8.35
CA PRO A 113 9.96 -15.69 8.54
C PRO A 113 10.80 -15.93 7.27
N ILE A 114 10.40 -16.88 6.43
CA ILE A 114 11.11 -17.19 5.17
C ILE A 114 10.99 -16.03 4.20
N GLU A 115 9.80 -15.45 4.04
CA GLU A 115 9.54 -14.30 3.15
C GLU A 115 10.27 -13.04 3.64
N ILE A 116 10.23 -12.78 4.95
CA ILE A 116 10.93 -11.64 5.56
C ILE A 116 12.46 -11.78 5.38
N LEU A 117 13.03 -12.98 5.59
CA LEU A 117 14.45 -13.21 5.32
C LEU A 117 14.78 -13.05 3.83
N ALA A 118 13.91 -13.56 2.95
CA ALA A 118 14.03 -13.38 1.51
C ALA A 118 14.05 -11.91 1.09
N TYR A 119 13.30 -11.05 1.78
CA TYR A 119 13.32 -9.61 1.60
C TYR A 119 14.67 -9.01 2.05
N PHE A 120 15.17 -9.38 3.24
CA PHE A 120 16.46 -8.89 3.72
C PHE A 120 17.63 -9.33 2.83
N ASP A 121 17.64 -10.59 2.39
CA ASP A 121 18.67 -11.09 1.48
C ASP A 121 18.70 -10.28 0.18
N GLN A 122 17.53 -9.92 -0.36
CA GLN A 122 17.43 -9.04 -1.53
C GLN A 122 17.95 -7.63 -1.23
N TYR A 123 17.55 -7.04 -0.10
CA TYR A 123 18.00 -5.71 0.29
C TYR A 123 19.53 -5.63 0.44
N LEU A 124 20.15 -6.69 0.98
CA LEU A 124 21.59 -6.75 1.21
C LEU A 124 22.41 -7.14 -0.03
N THR A 125 21.81 -7.83 -1.00
CA THR A 125 22.51 -8.34 -2.19
C THR A 125 22.22 -7.58 -3.48
N GLY A 126 21.14 -6.80 -3.53
CA GLY A 126 20.80 -5.94 -4.67
C GLY A 126 21.66 -4.67 -4.74
N ASP A 127 21.65 -4.00 -5.90
CA ASP A 127 22.10 -2.61 -6.00
C ASP A 127 21.26 -1.79 -5.02
N ALA A 128 21.92 -1.41 -3.92
CA ALA A 128 21.29 -0.82 -2.76
C ALA A 128 20.76 0.59 -3.09
N LEU A 129 19.51 0.82 -2.72
CA LEU A 129 18.69 2.03 -2.90
C LEU A 129 17.97 2.11 -4.26
N LEU A 130 16.63 1.99 -4.20
CA LEU A 130 15.75 2.35 -5.30
C LEU A 130 15.65 3.88 -5.32
N THR A 131 16.32 4.51 -6.27
CA THR A 131 16.20 5.94 -6.52
C THR A 131 15.39 6.16 -7.81
N ILE A 132 14.24 6.82 -7.69
CA ILE A 132 13.42 7.19 -8.85
C ILE A 132 14.01 8.47 -9.45
N ASN A 133 14.75 8.34 -10.56
CA ASN A 133 15.23 9.47 -11.36
C ASN A 133 14.82 9.25 -12.82
N ALA A 134 13.54 9.48 -13.12
CA ALA A 134 12.98 9.18 -14.43
C ALA A 134 13.60 10.04 -15.53
N ALA A 135 14.01 11.27 -15.21
CA ALA A 135 14.67 12.17 -16.16
C ALA A 135 16.02 11.64 -16.65
N GLU A 136 16.80 10.99 -15.77
CA GLU A 136 18.15 10.51 -16.12
C GLU A 136 18.21 9.00 -16.40
N THR A 137 17.14 8.24 -16.07
CA THR A 137 17.10 6.78 -16.25
C THR A 137 16.14 6.42 -17.39
N PRO A 138 16.61 6.34 -18.65
CA PRO A 138 15.76 6.26 -19.84
C PRO A 138 14.86 5.02 -19.89
N ASP A 139 15.22 3.94 -19.19
CA ASP A 139 14.49 2.67 -19.20
C ASP A 139 13.39 2.58 -18.12
N THR A 140 13.22 3.61 -17.27
CA THR A 140 12.20 3.57 -16.21
C THR A 140 10.82 3.90 -16.76
N ARG A 141 9.85 3.00 -16.60
CA ARG A 141 8.43 3.24 -16.96
C ARG A 141 7.59 3.46 -15.71
N ALA A 142 6.42 4.07 -15.88
CA ALA A 142 5.38 4.19 -14.86
C ALA A 142 4.05 3.65 -15.39
N LEU A 143 3.19 3.19 -14.48
CA LEU A 143 1.86 2.68 -14.79
C LEU A 143 0.82 3.38 -13.90
N ALA A 144 -0.29 3.80 -14.50
CA ALA A 144 -1.52 4.13 -13.79
C ALA A 144 -2.69 3.33 -14.38
N THR A 145 -3.53 2.78 -13.51
CA THR A 145 -4.83 2.20 -13.89
C THR A 145 -5.97 2.91 -13.16
N GLY A 146 -7.19 2.82 -13.69
CA GLY A 146 -8.41 3.33 -13.07
C GLY A 146 -9.64 3.12 -13.95
N TYR A 147 -10.83 3.18 -13.36
CA TYR A 147 -12.13 3.16 -14.02
C TYR A 147 -13.18 3.73 -13.05
N ASP A 148 -14.38 4.00 -13.54
CA ASP A 148 -15.44 4.66 -12.77
C ASP A 148 -14.89 5.95 -12.10
N PHE A 149 -15.09 6.13 -10.79
CA PHE A 149 -14.60 7.28 -10.04
C PHE A 149 -13.07 7.34 -9.89
N LEU A 150 -12.32 6.31 -10.28
CA LEU A 150 -10.86 6.29 -10.25
C LEU A 150 -10.24 6.71 -11.60
N GLN A 151 -11.07 6.96 -12.63
CA GLN A 151 -10.60 7.24 -13.97
C GLN A 151 -9.89 8.60 -14.07
N ASP A 152 -10.43 9.64 -13.43
CA ASP A 152 -9.83 10.97 -13.41
C ASP A 152 -8.54 11.00 -12.58
N GLN A 153 -8.46 10.25 -11.49
CA GLN A 153 -7.22 9.99 -10.76
C GLN A 153 -6.14 9.42 -11.67
N ALA A 154 -6.46 8.42 -12.51
CA ALA A 154 -5.46 7.79 -13.38
C ALA A 154 -4.86 8.81 -14.38
N PHE A 155 -5.68 9.72 -14.92
CA PHE A 155 -5.21 10.82 -15.76
C PHE A 155 -4.39 11.87 -14.98
N ALA A 156 -4.78 12.17 -13.73
CA ALA A 156 -4.01 13.07 -12.88
C ALA A 156 -2.65 12.46 -12.48
N LEU A 157 -2.58 11.15 -12.24
CA LEU A 157 -1.34 10.43 -12.00
C LEU A 157 -0.43 10.40 -13.24
N GLN A 158 -0.98 10.27 -14.44
CA GLN A 158 -0.21 10.45 -15.67
C GLN A 158 0.48 11.82 -15.66
N SER A 159 -0.24 12.89 -15.32
CA SER A 159 0.34 14.24 -15.22
C SER A 159 1.41 14.34 -14.11
N ALA A 160 1.19 13.68 -12.97
CA ALA A 160 2.17 13.61 -11.89
C ALA A 160 3.45 12.87 -12.31
N PHE A 161 3.34 11.75 -13.02
CA PHE A 161 4.49 11.01 -13.57
C PHE A 161 5.28 11.87 -14.56
N GLU A 162 4.60 12.63 -15.42
CA GLU A 162 5.26 13.58 -16.32
C GLU A 162 6.04 14.64 -15.55
N SER A 163 5.45 15.17 -14.47
CA SER A 163 6.08 16.21 -13.64
C SER A 163 7.39 15.76 -12.97
N ILE A 164 7.51 14.46 -12.68
CA ILE A 164 8.71 13.85 -12.07
C ILE A 164 9.67 13.23 -13.10
N GLY A 165 9.44 13.47 -14.40
CA GLY A 165 10.39 13.20 -15.48
C GLY A 165 10.12 11.97 -16.34
N PHE A 166 9.02 11.23 -16.12
CA PHE A 166 8.63 10.17 -17.04
C PHE A 166 8.14 10.78 -18.36
N GLN A 167 8.63 10.28 -19.50
CA GLN A 167 8.27 10.84 -20.80
C GLN A 167 6.89 10.31 -21.28
N PRO A 168 5.99 11.17 -21.77
CA PRO A 168 4.69 10.75 -22.30
C PRO A 168 4.83 9.77 -23.47
N ASN A 169 3.86 8.86 -23.64
CA ASN A 169 3.70 7.88 -24.74
C ASN A 169 4.76 6.77 -24.87
N ASP A 170 5.98 6.96 -24.37
CA ASP A 170 7.02 5.93 -24.39
C ASP A 170 7.22 5.26 -23.01
N ARG A 171 6.94 6.01 -21.93
CA ARG A 171 7.33 5.60 -20.57
C ARG A 171 6.24 5.67 -19.52
N ILE A 172 5.01 6.01 -19.92
CA ILE A 172 3.83 5.96 -19.06
C ILE A 172 2.79 5.08 -19.73
N SER A 173 2.44 3.97 -19.08
CA SER A 173 1.32 3.13 -19.47
C SER A 173 0.08 3.55 -18.67
N LEU A 174 -1.06 3.64 -19.34
CA LEU A 174 -2.32 4.10 -18.76
C LEU A 174 -3.44 3.15 -19.18
N LEU A 175 -4.17 2.61 -18.20
CA LEU A 175 -5.40 1.83 -18.39
C LEU A 175 -6.53 2.54 -17.63
N ALA A 176 -7.18 3.50 -18.29
CA ALA A 176 -8.12 4.44 -17.66
C ALA A 176 -9.44 4.52 -18.44
N THR A 177 -10.12 3.38 -18.60
CA THR A 177 -11.40 3.23 -19.32
C THR A 177 -12.34 2.32 -18.54
N ASP A 178 -13.63 2.29 -18.88
CA ASP A 178 -14.65 1.52 -18.16
C ASP A 178 -14.95 0.15 -18.79
N ASP A 179 -14.08 -0.32 -19.69
CA ASP A 179 -14.30 -1.52 -20.51
C ASP A 179 -13.20 -2.58 -20.38
N TRP A 180 -12.21 -2.38 -19.51
CA TRP A 180 -11.11 -3.34 -19.33
C TRP A 180 -11.44 -4.45 -18.35
N ASN A 181 -10.94 -5.65 -18.63
CA ASN A 181 -11.15 -6.87 -17.82
C ASN A 181 -9.87 -7.31 -17.09
N ALA A 182 -9.89 -8.48 -16.44
CA ALA A 182 -8.73 -9.03 -15.75
C ALA A 182 -7.54 -9.33 -16.68
N ASP A 183 -7.81 -9.80 -17.91
CA ASP A 183 -6.76 -10.05 -18.90
C ASP A 183 -6.09 -8.74 -19.31
N ASP A 184 -6.84 -7.68 -19.60
CA ASP A 184 -6.28 -6.35 -19.91
C ASP A 184 -5.44 -5.79 -18.76
N LEU A 185 -5.92 -5.93 -17.51
CA LEU A 185 -5.17 -5.51 -16.34
C LEU A 185 -3.87 -6.29 -16.19
N THR A 186 -3.90 -7.61 -16.33
CA THR A 186 -2.67 -8.42 -16.23
C THR A 186 -1.73 -8.19 -17.40
N ASP A 187 -2.23 -8.00 -18.61
CA ASP A 187 -1.43 -7.67 -19.78
C ASP A 187 -0.71 -6.33 -19.60
N VAL A 188 -1.38 -5.30 -19.07
CA VAL A 188 -0.74 -4.00 -18.83
C VAL A 188 0.16 -4.05 -17.60
N TRP A 189 -0.30 -4.56 -16.46
CA TRP A 189 0.46 -4.57 -15.20
C TRP A 189 1.69 -5.48 -15.28
N PHE A 190 1.58 -6.60 -16.00
CA PHE A 190 2.68 -7.53 -16.20
C PHE A 190 3.46 -7.32 -17.51
N ASP A 191 3.14 -6.27 -18.28
CA ASP A 191 3.72 -6.00 -19.61
C ASP A 191 3.68 -7.24 -20.52
N GLY A 192 2.56 -7.96 -20.49
CA GLY A 192 2.29 -9.20 -21.23
C GLY A 192 2.97 -10.46 -20.68
N GLN A 193 3.64 -10.37 -19.52
CA GLN A 193 4.44 -11.46 -18.95
C GLN A 193 3.70 -12.25 -17.86
N PHE A 194 2.42 -12.00 -17.60
CA PHE A 194 1.71 -12.61 -16.48
C PHE A 194 1.73 -14.15 -16.53
N ALA A 195 1.54 -14.72 -17.72
CA ALA A 195 1.59 -16.17 -17.93
C ALA A 195 2.97 -16.79 -17.66
N ASP A 196 4.05 -15.99 -17.66
CA ASP A 196 5.41 -16.43 -17.38
C ASP A 196 5.75 -16.42 -15.86
N LEU A 197 4.86 -15.90 -15.01
CA LEU A 197 4.97 -16.00 -13.55
C LEU A 197 4.62 -17.42 -13.07
N THR A 198 5.53 -18.36 -13.31
CA THR A 198 5.41 -19.78 -12.93
C THR A 198 6.21 -20.14 -11.68
N THR A 199 6.15 -21.39 -11.22
CA THR A 199 7.04 -21.89 -10.17
C THR A 199 7.92 -23.03 -10.70
N PRO A 200 9.23 -22.84 -10.93
CA PRO A 200 9.97 -21.57 -10.84
C PRO A 200 9.86 -20.68 -12.11
N PHE A 201 10.20 -19.40 -12.02
CA PHE A 201 10.46 -18.49 -13.16
C PHE A 201 11.88 -17.88 -13.10
N SER A 202 12.34 -17.18 -14.15
CA SER A 202 13.71 -16.62 -14.24
C SER A 202 13.73 -15.11 -14.54
N TYR A 203 14.92 -14.48 -14.47
CA TYR A 203 15.14 -13.02 -14.60
C TYR A 203 14.60 -12.35 -15.86
N THR A 204 14.14 -13.12 -16.86
CA THR A 204 13.46 -12.59 -18.03
C THR A 204 12.10 -11.98 -17.69
N VAL A 205 11.51 -12.36 -16.56
CA VAL A 205 10.18 -11.94 -16.10
C VAL A 205 10.34 -10.84 -15.04
N LYS A 206 10.37 -9.57 -15.46
CA LYS A 206 10.48 -8.40 -14.57
C LYS A 206 9.57 -7.27 -14.99
N SER A 207 9.03 -6.56 -13.99
CA SER A 207 8.25 -5.36 -14.25
C SER A 207 9.15 -4.28 -14.84
N PRO A 208 8.76 -3.65 -15.96
CA PRO A 208 9.44 -2.46 -16.45
C PRO A 208 9.04 -1.19 -15.68
N PHE A 209 7.98 -1.26 -14.88
CA PHE A 209 7.35 -0.10 -14.25
C PHE A 209 7.90 0.16 -12.85
N TYR A 210 8.78 1.14 -12.70
CA TYR A 210 9.39 1.47 -11.42
C TYR A 210 8.38 2.04 -10.42
N LEU A 211 7.37 2.76 -10.92
CA LEU A 211 6.19 3.21 -10.18
C LEU A 211 4.93 2.64 -10.81
N GLN A 212 4.07 2.03 -10.00
CA GLN A 212 2.85 1.36 -10.46
C GLN A 212 1.69 1.75 -9.55
N SER A 213 0.84 2.65 -10.01
CA SER A 213 -0.45 2.93 -9.39
C SER A 213 -1.51 2.01 -10.00
N VAL A 214 -1.84 0.94 -9.30
CA VAL A 214 -2.79 -0.07 -9.78
C VAL A 214 -4.13 0.17 -9.09
N ASN A 215 -4.89 1.14 -9.57
CA ASN A 215 -6.19 1.49 -9.01
C ASN A 215 -7.30 0.69 -9.69
N ALA A 216 -8.12 0.08 -8.85
CA ALA A 216 -9.29 -0.74 -9.17
C ALA A 216 -10.14 -0.84 -7.89
N HIS A 217 -11.27 -1.53 -7.95
CA HIS A 217 -11.89 -2.05 -6.72
C HIS A 217 -11.07 -3.22 -6.17
N TYR A 218 -11.08 -3.39 -4.85
CA TYR A 218 -10.31 -4.44 -4.18
C TYR A 218 -11.11 -5.08 -3.05
N ASP A 219 -11.06 -6.39 -2.99
CA ASP A 219 -11.00 -7.11 -1.71
C ASP A 219 -9.52 -7.29 -1.33
N HIS A 220 -9.24 -7.73 -0.09
CA HIS A 220 -7.86 -8.03 0.31
C HIS A 220 -7.15 -9.03 -0.61
N TRP A 221 -7.90 -10.00 -1.16
CA TRP A 221 -7.37 -11.12 -1.95
C TRP A 221 -7.50 -10.97 -3.47
N GLN A 222 -8.22 -9.95 -3.97
CA GLN A 222 -8.47 -9.77 -5.41
C GLN A 222 -8.61 -8.31 -5.82
N ALA A 223 -8.09 -7.99 -7.01
CA ALA A 223 -8.36 -6.75 -7.72
C ALA A 223 -9.50 -6.99 -8.72
N ILE A 224 -10.52 -6.14 -8.65
CA ILE A 224 -11.75 -6.27 -9.42
C ILE A 224 -11.69 -5.29 -10.60
N PRO A 225 -11.69 -5.78 -11.85
CA PRO A 225 -11.60 -4.93 -13.04
C PRO A 225 -12.91 -4.19 -13.34
N ALA A 226 -12.89 -3.31 -14.34
CA ALA A 226 -14.10 -2.60 -14.78
C ALA A 226 -15.21 -3.56 -15.26
N VAL A 227 -14.81 -4.66 -15.92
CA VAL A 227 -15.71 -5.74 -16.37
C VAL A 227 -15.57 -6.95 -15.44
N GLU A 228 -16.21 -6.90 -14.27
CA GLU A 228 -16.12 -7.92 -13.23
C GLU A 228 -16.57 -9.32 -13.71
N GLU A 229 -17.58 -9.40 -14.58
CA GLU A 229 -18.10 -10.68 -15.08
C GLU A 229 -17.09 -11.53 -15.85
N GLU A 230 -15.98 -10.94 -16.29
CA GLU A 230 -14.89 -11.61 -17.00
C GLU A 230 -13.75 -12.08 -16.08
N GLY A 231 -13.91 -11.91 -14.76
CA GLY A 231 -13.00 -12.43 -13.73
C GLY A 231 -12.24 -11.33 -12.98
N THR A 232 -11.40 -11.75 -12.05
CA THR A 232 -10.62 -10.85 -11.18
C THR A 232 -9.15 -11.26 -11.15
N VAL A 233 -8.26 -10.34 -10.72
CA VAL A 233 -6.83 -10.63 -10.57
C VAL A 233 -6.56 -11.00 -9.11
N LEU A 234 -6.17 -12.24 -8.88
CA LEU A 234 -5.98 -12.79 -7.54
C LEU A 234 -4.58 -12.47 -6.99
N ALA A 235 -4.51 -12.04 -5.73
CA ALA A 235 -3.24 -11.93 -5.01
C ALA A 235 -2.51 -13.28 -4.95
N ASP A 236 -3.26 -14.39 -4.83
CA ASP A 236 -2.71 -15.76 -4.82
C ASP A 236 -1.92 -16.07 -6.10
N SER A 237 -2.36 -15.61 -7.27
CA SER A 237 -1.63 -15.87 -8.53
C SER A 237 -0.23 -15.24 -8.54
N ILE A 238 -0.06 -14.09 -7.86
CA ILE A 238 1.23 -13.42 -7.68
C ILE A 238 2.03 -14.09 -6.55
N LEU A 239 1.35 -14.48 -5.46
CA LEU A 239 1.95 -15.09 -4.29
C LEU A 239 2.49 -16.50 -4.58
N GLN A 240 1.83 -17.32 -5.39
CA GLN A 240 2.27 -18.69 -5.68
C GLN A 240 3.52 -18.73 -6.57
N ALA A 241 3.70 -17.75 -7.45
CA ALA A 241 4.85 -17.65 -8.34
C ALA A 241 6.16 -17.57 -7.53
N THR A 242 7.18 -18.31 -7.97
CA THR A 242 8.46 -18.38 -7.24
C THR A 242 9.61 -18.22 -8.22
N SER A 243 10.45 -17.22 -8.00
CA SER A 243 11.62 -17.01 -8.84
C SER A 243 12.72 -18.03 -8.53
N ALA A 244 13.54 -18.36 -9.52
CA ALA A 244 14.71 -19.22 -9.35
C ALA A 244 15.82 -18.55 -8.51
N SER A 245 15.83 -17.21 -8.46
CA SER A 245 16.77 -16.40 -7.70
C SER A 245 16.07 -15.15 -7.13
N ALA A 246 16.55 -14.59 -6.02
CA ALA A 246 15.99 -13.35 -5.46
C ALA A 246 16.12 -12.16 -6.44
N ALA A 247 17.18 -12.13 -7.26
CA ALA A 247 17.38 -11.11 -8.27
C ALA A 247 16.41 -11.22 -9.45
N ASP A 248 15.71 -12.34 -9.59
CA ASP A 248 14.82 -12.64 -10.70
C ASP A 248 13.37 -12.26 -10.40
N ARG A 249 13.03 -11.89 -9.16
CA ARG A 249 11.64 -11.62 -8.77
C ARG A 249 11.03 -10.45 -9.54
N TYR A 250 9.74 -10.56 -9.85
CA TYR A 250 9.06 -9.67 -10.80
C TYR A 250 9.06 -8.20 -10.35
N PHE A 251 8.82 -7.95 -9.06
CA PHE A 251 8.73 -6.59 -8.48
C PHE A 251 10.02 -6.12 -7.81
N THR A 252 11.17 -6.77 -8.08
CA THR A 252 12.47 -6.34 -7.54
C THR A 252 12.70 -4.85 -7.78
N ASN A 253 12.85 -4.07 -6.71
CA ASN A 253 13.05 -2.61 -6.76
C ASN A 253 11.94 -1.88 -7.53
N ARG A 254 10.68 -2.22 -7.22
CA ARG A 254 9.48 -1.56 -7.73
C ARG A 254 8.62 -1.04 -6.59
N ILE A 255 7.96 0.08 -6.81
CA ILE A 255 6.95 0.63 -5.91
C ILE A 255 5.59 0.43 -6.57
N CYS A 256 4.73 -0.30 -5.88
CA CYS A 256 3.35 -0.52 -6.25
C CYS A 256 2.46 0.14 -5.20
N TYR A 257 1.41 0.83 -5.64
CA TYR A 257 0.47 1.47 -4.74
C TYR A 257 -0.94 1.53 -5.33
N THR A 258 -1.93 1.64 -4.47
CA THR A 258 -3.34 1.70 -4.87
C THR A 258 -4.17 2.52 -3.90
N VAL A 259 -5.22 3.16 -4.41
CA VAL A 259 -6.31 3.71 -3.58
C VAL A 259 -7.51 2.77 -3.48
N GLY A 260 -7.43 1.58 -4.09
CA GLY A 260 -8.44 0.56 -3.93
C GLY A 260 -8.70 0.26 -2.47
N CYS A 261 -9.86 -0.34 -2.16
CA CYS A 261 -10.34 -0.63 -0.81
C CYS A 261 -9.37 -1.51 0.00
N HIS A 262 -9.73 -2.72 0.39
CA HIS A 262 -8.88 -3.54 1.27
C HIS A 262 -7.61 -4.06 0.59
N GLY A 263 -7.17 -3.49 -0.53
CA GLY A 263 -5.99 -3.90 -1.29
C GLY A 263 -4.68 -3.80 -0.51
N GLY A 264 -4.61 -3.04 0.58
CA GLY A 264 -3.46 -3.02 1.52
C GLY A 264 -3.69 -3.79 2.83
N LEU A 265 -4.85 -4.43 3.01
CA LEU A 265 -5.16 -5.22 4.19
C LEU A 265 -4.40 -6.56 4.13
N ASN A 266 -3.42 -6.74 5.02
CA ASN A 266 -2.76 -8.02 5.21
C ASN A 266 -3.63 -8.93 6.08
N ILE A 267 -3.86 -10.17 5.62
CA ILE A 267 -4.63 -11.18 6.35
C ILE A 267 -3.72 -12.36 6.67
N ASP A 268 -3.44 -12.58 7.95
CA ASP A 268 -2.68 -13.75 8.34
C ASP A 268 -3.43 -15.04 8.02
N ALA A 269 -2.74 -16.05 7.50
CA ALA A 269 -3.37 -17.32 7.14
C ALA A 269 -4.12 -17.99 8.32
N THR A 270 -3.73 -17.69 9.57
CA THR A 270 -4.42 -18.16 10.78
C THR A 270 -5.72 -17.41 11.08
N ALA A 271 -5.93 -16.23 10.49
CA ALA A 271 -7.18 -15.49 10.58
C ALA A 271 -8.26 -15.99 9.63
N ILE A 272 -7.91 -16.84 8.66
CA ILE A 272 -8.88 -17.43 7.72
C ILE A 272 -9.75 -18.47 8.41
N ALA A 273 -11.06 -18.39 8.16
CA ALA A 273 -12.04 -19.28 8.75
C ALA A 273 -11.79 -20.74 8.34
N SER A 274 -11.96 -21.66 9.30
CA SER A 274 -11.79 -23.09 9.05
C SER A 274 -12.73 -23.58 7.94
N GLY A 275 -12.14 -24.16 6.89
CA GLY A 275 -12.85 -24.67 5.71
C GLY A 275 -13.08 -23.65 4.60
N ALA A 276 -12.68 -22.38 4.78
CA ALA A 276 -12.70 -21.39 3.72
C ALA A 276 -11.70 -21.75 2.61
N ASN A 277 -11.92 -21.18 1.42
CA ASN A 277 -11.00 -21.36 0.30
C ASN A 277 -9.63 -20.75 0.64
N PRO A 278 -8.52 -21.49 0.53
CA PRO A 278 -7.19 -20.97 0.87
C PRO A 278 -6.74 -19.74 0.08
N ILE A 279 -7.34 -19.46 -1.09
CA ILE A 279 -7.01 -18.25 -1.87
C ILE A 279 -7.29 -16.96 -1.09
N TYR A 280 -8.21 -16.97 -0.13
CA TYR A 280 -8.54 -15.82 0.71
C TYR A 280 -7.42 -15.49 1.70
N ALA A 281 -6.48 -16.41 1.94
CA ALA A 281 -5.30 -16.13 2.76
C ALA A 281 -4.25 -15.28 2.02
N ALA A 282 -4.36 -15.13 0.70
CA ALA A 282 -3.42 -14.33 -0.06
C ALA A 282 -3.83 -12.85 -0.04
N ASP A 283 -2.85 -11.97 0.09
CA ASP A 283 -3.05 -10.53 -0.01
C ASP A 283 -1.94 -9.87 -0.84
N PHE A 284 -2.23 -8.68 -1.38
CA PHE A 284 -1.28 -7.94 -2.21
C PHE A 284 -0.01 -7.50 -1.45
N PRO A 285 -0.07 -7.04 -0.18
CA PRO A 285 1.14 -6.78 0.62
C PRO A 285 2.12 -7.97 0.63
N GLN A 286 1.65 -9.17 0.98
CA GLN A 286 2.47 -10.38 1.02
C GLN A 286 2.93 -10.78 -0.37
N ALA A 287 2.02 -10.79 -1.35
CA ALA A 287 2.32 -11.23 -2.71
C ALA A 287 3.40 -10.37 -3.38
N VAL A 288 3.27 -9.04 -3.28
CA VAL A 288 4.23 -8.10 -3.87
C VAL A 288 5.55 -8.11 -3.11
N LEU A 289 5.52 -8.22 -1.78
CA LEU A 289 6.74 -8.34 -0.99
C LEU A 289 7.52 -9.62 -1.31
N LYS A 290 6.83 -10.76 -1.48
CA LYS A 290 7.45 -12.02 -1.90
C LYS A 290 8.15 -11.89 -3.25
N GLN A 291 7.60 -11.05 -4.14
CA GLN A 291 8.20 -10.70 -5.43
C GLN A 291 9.17 -9.51 -5.36
N GLY A 292 9.57 -9.08 -4.16
CA GLY A 292 10.64 -8.12 -3.94
C GLY A 292 10.27 -6.64 -4.14
N GLY A 293 8.97 -6.34 -4.22
CA GLY A 293 8.44 -4.99 -4.37
C GLY A 293 7.98 -4.36 -3.07
N ILE A 294 7.66 -3.07 -3.16
CA ILE A 294 6.95 -2.32 -2.13
C ILE A 294 5.47 -2.27 -2.51
N TRP A 295 4.58 -2.53 -1.55
CA TRP A 295 3.15 -2.30 -1.72
C TRP A 295 2.68 -1.24 -0.72
N ILE A 296 1.81 -0.34 -1.17
CA ILE A 296 1.18 0.72 -0.38
C ILE A 296 -0.31 0.75 -0.77
N GLY A 297 -1.19 0.37 0.15
CA GLY A 297 -2.63 0.38 -0.11
C GLY A 297 -3.45 0.54 1.16
N ASN A 298 -4.76 0.77 1.04
CA ASN A 298 -5.63 0.96 2.18
C ASN A 298 -5.89 -0.36 2.92
N THR A 299 -5.92 -0.33 4.25
CA THR A 299 -6.35 -1.47 5.07
C THR A 299 -7.87 -1.54 5.23
N GLY A 300 -8.60 -0.49 4.81
CA GLY A 300 -10.05 -0.41 4.82
C GLY A 300 -10.62 0.04 3.47
N TYR A 301 -11.89 0.45 3.46
CA TYR A 301 -12.51 1.03 2.26
C TYR A 301 -11.75 2.29 1.78
N GLY A 302 -11.49 2.31 0.48
CA GLY A 302 -10.80 3.41 -0.20
C GLY A 302 -11.81 4.42 -0.70
N TYR A 303 -11.52 5.71 -0.51
CA TYR A 303 -12.44 6.79 -0.88
C TYR A 303 -11.85 7.65 -1.99
N GLY A 304 -12.69 7.84 -3.00
CA GLY A 304 -12.52 8.75 -4.11
C GLY A 304 -13.73 9.67 -4.27
N ASP A 305 -13.72 10.54 -5.27
CA ASP A 305 -14.87 11.39 -5.60
C ASP A 305 -15.15 11.34 -7.11
N ALA A 306 -16.41 11.09 -7.47
CA ALA A 306 -16.79 10.85 -8.86
C ALA A 306 -16.72 12.10 -9.76
N ASP A 307 -16.71 13.30 -9.16
CA ASP A 307 -16.70 14.57 -9.89
C ASP A 307 -15.34 15.29 -9.83
N LEU A 308 -14.43 14.88 -8.93
CA LEU A 308 -13.11 15.48 -8.75
C LEU A 308 -12.10 14.54 -8.08
N VAL A 309 -10.82 14.78 -8.36
CA VAL A 309 -9.72 14.15 -7.62
C VAL A 309 -9.70 14.57 -6.14
N GLY A 310 -10.30 13.72 -5.31
CA GLY A 310 -10.52 13.93 -3.89
C GLY A 310 -9.86 12.86 -3.02
N TYR A 311 -9.83 13.09 -1.71
CA TYR A 311 -9.49 12.03 -0.75
C TYR A 311 -8.19 11.26 -1.09
N GLY A 312 -8.28 9.95 -1.32
CA GLY A 312 -7.12 9.07 -1.54
C GLY A 312 -6.46 9.28 -2.89
N GLU A 313 -7.26 9.69 -3.87
CA GLU A 313 -6.77 10.03 -5.19
C GLU A 313 -5.80 11.19 -5.13
N ARG A 314 -6.16 12.23 -4.36
CA ARG A 314 -5.28 13.37 -4.16
C ARG A 314 -4.02 13.01 -3.37
N MET A 315 -4.14 12.10 -2.40
CA MET A 315 -3.01 11.63 -1.60
C MET A 315 -1.97 10.91 -2.46
N THR A 316 -2.41 10.03 -3.35
CA THR A 316 -1.50 9.26 -4.22
C THR A 316 -0.82 10.12 -5.28
N ILE A 317 -1.47 11.19 -5.74
CA ILE A 317 -0.83 12.21 -6.58
C ILE A 317 0.27 12.93 -5.80
N PHE A 318 -0.02 13.42 -4.59
CA PHE A 318 1.00 14.07 -3.77
C PHE A 318 2.15 13.12 -3.44
N PHE A 319 1.87 11.87 -3.07
CA PHE A 319 2.91 10.85 -2.86
C PHE A 319 3.82 10.71 -4.10
N THR A 320 3.22 10.65 -5.29
CA THR A 320 3.96 10.54 -6.55
C THR A 320 4.84 11.77 -6.81
N GLU A 321 4.30 12.98 -6.62
CA GLU A 321 5.05 14.23 -6.77
C GLU A 321 6.20 14.33 -5.75
N GLU A 322 5.96 13.92 -4.50
CA GLU A 322 6.96 13.92 -3.44
C GLU A 322 8.11 12.95 -3.72
N LEU A 323 7.82 11.76 -4.26
CA LEU A 323 8.84 10.80 -4.68
C LEU A 323 9.80 11.37 -5.73
N GLY A 324 9.33 12.29 -6.56
CA GLY A 324 10.12 12.92 -7.62
C GLY A 324 10.86 14.19 -7.24
N ARG A 325 10.83 14.61 -5.96
CA ARG A 325 11.52 15.82 -5.52
C ARG A 325 13.03 15.71 -5.77
N ASP A 326 13.64 16.83 -6.18
CA ASP A 326 15.10 16.96 -6.34
C ASP A 326 15.79 17.04 -4.97
N VAL A 327 15.95 15.88 -4.34
CA VAL A 327 16.70 15.70 -3.10
C VAL A 327 18.13 15.32 -3.44
N ARG A 328 19.08 16.12 -2.95
CA ARG A 328 20.51 15.98 -3.24
C ARG A 328 21.32 15.81 -1.97
N ASP A 329 22.39 15.02 -2.07
CA ASP A 329 23.41 14.95 -1.04
C ASP A 329 24.05 16.35 -0.85
N PRO A 330 24.08 16.90 0.38
CA PRO A 330 24.54 18.28 0.61
C PRO A 330 26.05 18.47 0.44
N ILE A 331 26.83 17.38 0.38
CA ILE A 331 28.29 17.41 0.22
C ILE A 331 28.67 17.22 -1.24
N TYR A 332 28.04 16.28 -1.93
CA TYR A 332 28.41 15.86 -3.28
C TYR A 332 27.49 16.41 -4.39
N ASP A 333 26.37 17.04 -4.04
CA ASP A 333 25.35 17.57 -4.97
C ASP A 333 24.76 16.50 -5.92
N THR A 334 24.85 15.23 -5.51
CA THR A 334 24.33 14.08 -6.25
C THR A 334 22.87 13.87 -5.91
N TYR A 335 22.02 13.63 -6.92
CA TYR A 335 20.63 13.24 -6.71
C TYR A 335 20.57 11.91 -5.94
N ILE A 336 19.89 11.93 -4.79
CA ILE A 336 19.64 10.74 -3.96
C ILE A 336 18.17 10.31 -3.99
N GLY A 337 17.29 11.21 -4.45
CA GLY A 337 15.85 11.00 -4.48
C GLY A 337 15.20 11.08 -3.10
N GLN A 338 13.88 11.14 -3.08
CA GLN A 338 13.09 11.14 -1.86
C GLN A 338 12.88 9.70 -1.35
N SER A 339 12.92 9.49 -0.03
CA SER A 339 12.56 8.20 0.56
C SER A 339 11.04 7.97 0.52
N VAL A 340 10.62 6.70 0.52
CA VAL A 340 9.19 6.35 0.54
C VAL A 340 8.54 6.86 1.81
N GLY A 341 9.19 6.67 2.97
CA GLY A 341 8.71 7.19 4.25
C GLY A 341 8.45 8.71 4.23
N THR A 342 9.38 9.51 3.71
CA THR A 342 9.18 10.97 3.64
C THR A 342 8.10 11.35 2.62
N ALA A 343 8.03 10.65 1.48
CA ALA A 343 7.00 10.91 0.47
C ALA A 343 5.57 10.60 0.96
N LEU A 344 5.41 9.67 1.92
CA LEU A 344 4.13 9.38 2.57
C LEU A 344 3.78 10.39 3.67
N HIS A 345 4.77 11.00 4.31
CA HIS A 345 4.59 12.03 5.34
C HIS A 345 4.15 13.39 4.76
N ALA A 346 4.79 13.86 3.70
CA ALA A 346 4.53 15.21 3.19
C ALA A 346 3.04 15.49 2.83
N PRO A 347 2.30 14.55 2.20
CA PRO A 347 0.87 14.70 1.91
C PRO A 347 -0.02 14.79 3.16
N SER A 348 0.28 14.02 4.22
CA SER A 348 -0.54 13.98 5.44
C SER A 348 -0.46 15.28 6.24
N SER A 349 0.68 15.96 6.20
CA SER A 349 0.86 17.30 6.80
C SER A 349 0.07 18.43 6.09
N ALA A 350 -0.24 18.26 4.80
CA ALA A 350 -0.92 19.29 3.99
C ALA A 350 -2.46 19.24 4.09
N ILE A 351 -3.05 18.17 4.65
CA ILE A 351 -4.50 17.88 4.62
C ILE A 351 -5.12 17.94 6.04
N SER A 352 -4.69 18.87 6.90
CA SER A 352 -5.21 19.00 8.28
C SER A 352 -6.69 19.44 8.40
N ALA A 353 -7.50 19.36 7.35
CA ALA A 353 -8.87 19.91 7.28
C ALA A 353 -9.94 18.92 6.78
N MET A 354 -9.63 17.63 6.58
CA MET A 354 -10.62 16.60 6.24
C MET A 354 -10.44 15.40 7.18
N PRO A 355 -11.50 14.64 7.53
CA PRO A 355 -11.37 13.45 8.38
C PRO A 355 -10.50 12.41 7.67
N PRO A 356 -9.28 12.09 8.16
CA PRO A 356 -8.38 11.19 7.44
C PRO A 356 -8.62 9.76 7.93
N GLN A 357 -9.00 8.87 7.01
CA GLN A 357 -9.14 7.43 7.25
C GLN A 357 -7.98 6.64 6.63
N TRP A 358 -6.83 7.28 6.43
CA TRP A 358 -5.71 6.72 5.67
C TRP A 358 -4.82 5.88 6.55
N THR A 359 -4.61 4.63 6.14
CA THR A 359 -3.76 3.68 6.83
C THR A 359 -3.15 2.71 5.83
N TYR A 360 -1.84 2.78 5.68
CA TYR A 360 -1.11 1.97 4.71
C TYR A 360 -0.34 0.85 5.41
N THR A 361 -0.37 -0.36 4.82
CA THR A 361 0.68 -1.36 5.09
C THR A 361 1.85 -1.04 4.17
N ILE A 362 2.98 -0.59 4.72
CA ILE A 362 4.16 -0.18 3.93
C ILE A 362 5.20 -1.28 3.99
N SER A 363 5.43 -2.02 2.92
CA SER A 363 6.34 -3.18 2.98
C SER A 363 7.84 -2.85 2.91
N ARG A 364 8.24 -1.56 2.96
CA ARG A 364 9.64 -1.10 2.94
C ARG A 364 9.75 0.38 3.35
N PRO A 365 10.64 0.76 4.29
CA PRO A 365 10.91 2.17 4.64
C PRO A 365 11.62 2.93 3.51
#